data_AF-A0A932S2X8-F1
#
_entry.id   AF-A0A932S2X8-F1
#
_cell.length_a   1.000
_cell.length_b   1.000
_cell.length_c   1.000
_cell.angle_alpha   90.00
_cell.angle_beta   90.00
_cell.angle_gamma   90.00
#
_symmetry.space_group_name_H-M   'P 1'
#
loop_
_entity.id
_entity.type
_entity.pdbx_description
1 polymer ?
#
loop_
_entity_poly.entity_id
_entity_poly.type
_entity_poly.pdbx_seq_one_letter_code
_entity_poly.pdbx_strand_id
1 'polypeptide(L)'
;MRTDARQALQIFTEGDYNVLAVDPDQFTQAAWYRDDFSGKSLSRLMGELKAGDPQPSGLPVPPDTERIGVWVKPSNPRATLEVRIRVRDANNRYNDYSLGRMNSGDWQYMETSLVPPNTRVFQPKAPLTLISLSIRQPAGPQLQAGAIYLDDLQALAGTNVTMLDPFDVEAKADSIEVLNDTPGASGDSFETSTTQARTPGGTSGAFIWGSGSSAAARGILLGRPTGDVTPLPAVASRSALEKLGAQKGDKISLSINTHVVPVKVIETAD
;
A
#
# COMPACT_ATOMS: atom_id res chain seq x y z
N MET A 1 33.48 13.22 -4.51
CA MET A 1 32.06 13.10 -4.88
C MET A 1 31.49 11.94 -4.06
N ARG A 2 30.79 12.26 -2.96
CA ARG A 2 30.21 11.27 -2.04
C ARG A 2 28.77 11.05 -2.50
N THR A 3 28.46 9.86 -2.97
CA THR A 3 27.08 9.47 -3.30
C THR A 3 26.49 8.83 -2.05
N ASP A 4 25.53 9.51 -1.44
CA ASP A 4 24.74 8.98 -0.33
C ASP A 4 23.85 7.85 -0.84
N ALA A 5 24.32 6.61 -0.72
CA ALA A 5 23.50 5.41 -0.88
C ALA A 5 22.65 5.24 0.39
N ARG A 6 21.55 5.98 0.48
CA ARG A 6 20.51 5.75 1.50
C ARG A 6 19.30 5.11 0.85
N GLN A 7 19.07 3.85 1.25
CA GLN A 7 17.90 2.96 1.04
C GLN A 7 18.24 1.73 0.19
N ALA A 8 18.40 0.56 0.83
CA ALA A 8 18.19 -0.77 0.21
C ALA A 8 18.28 -1.95 1.22
N LEU A 9 18.20 -1.70 2.53
CA LEU A 9 18.34 -2.78 3.52
C LEU A 9 17.38 -2.53 4.68
N GLN A 10 16.42 -3.44 4.86
CA GLN A 10 15.55 -3.44 6.03
C GLN A 10 15.56 -4.83 6.65
N ILE A 11 15.92 -4.88 7.92
CA ILE A 11 15.91 -6.10 8.74
C ILE A 11 14.66 -6.07 9.59
N PHE A 12 13.86 -7.14 9.52
CA PHE A 12 12.76 -7.38 10.44
C PHE A 12 13.12 -8.54 11.34
N THR A 13 12.91 -8.38 12.64
CA THR A 13 13.10 -9.44 13.63
C THR A 13 11.74 -9.77 14.22
N GLU A 14 11.26 -10.98 13.97
CA GLU A 14 9.99 -11.47 14.50
C GLU A 14 10.20 -12.87 15.11
N GLY A 15 10.12 -12.95 16.44
CA GLY A 15 10.49 -14.17 17.16
C GLY A 15 11.95 -14.60 16.91
N ASP A 16 12.12 -15.84 16.45
CA ASP A 16 13.40 -16.58 16.36
C ASP A 16 14.12 -16.48 15.00
N TYR A 17 13.65 -15.62 14.08
CA TYR A 17 14.22 -15.48 12.74
C TYR A 17 14.35 -14.01 12.32
N ASN A 18 15.29 -13.76 11.40
CA ASN A 18 15.53 -12.45 10.80
C ASN A 18 15.17 -12.50 9.32
N VAL A 19 14.44 -11.48 8.85
CA VAL A 19 14.09 -11.30 7.44
C VAL A 19 14.83 -10.09 6.89
N LEU A 20 15.43 -10.25 5.70
CA LEU A 20 16.12 -9.19 5.00
C LEU A 20 15.47 -8.91 3.65
N ALA A 21 14.91 -7.71 3.49
CA ALA A 21 14.47 -7.23 2.19
C ALA A 21 15.66 -6.70 1.39
N VAL A 22 15.79 -7.14 0.14
CA VAL A 22 16.86 -6.73 -0.78
C VAL A 22 16.27 -6.24 -2.10
N ASP A 23 16.91 -5.25 -2.72
CA ASP A 23 16.69 -4.90 -4.11
C ASP A 23 17.64 -5.76 -4.99
N PRO A 24 17.14 -6.77 -5.72
CA PRO A 24 18.02 -7.68 -6.46
C PRO A 24 18.84 -7.01 -7.57
N ASP A 25 18.42 -5.84 -8.08
CA ASP A 25 19.16 -5.08 -9.08
C ASP A 25 20.41 -4.40 -8.51
N GLN A 26 20.34 -3.96 -7.26
CA GLN A 26 21.39 -3.17 -6.61
C GLN A 26 22.21 -4.00 -5.63
N PHE A 27 21.65 -5.06 -5.05
CA PHE A 27 22.27 -5.82 -3.97
C PHE A 27 23.60 -6.46 -4.38
N THR A 28 23.71 -6.93 -5.62
CA THR A 28 24.96 -7.52 -6.16
C THR A 28 26.12 -6.53 -6.22
N GLN A 29 25.84 -5.23 -6.25
CA GLN A 29 26.87 -4.19 -6.35
C GLN A 29 27.44 -3.77 -4.99
N ALA A 30 26.70 -4.04 -3.90
CA ALA A 30 27.04 -3.60 -2.55
C ALA A 30 27.37 -4.76 -1.60
N ALA A 31 26.88 -5.96 -1.89
CA ALA A 31 27.08 -7.13 -1.03
C ALA A 31 28.37 -7.86 -1.37
N TRP A 32 29.12 -8.24 -0.33
CA TRP A 32 30.14 -9.27 -0.42
C TRP A 32 29.49 -10.61 -0.07
N TYR A 33 29.58 -11.58 -0.98
CA TYR A 33 29.00 -12.90 -0.84
C TYR A 33 30.07 -13.96 -1.02
N ARG A 34 30.05 -15.00 -0.17
CA ARG A 34 30.93 -16.14 -0.33
C ARG A 34 30.23 -17.20 -1.17
N ASP A 35 30.91 -17.67 -2.20
CA ASP A 35 30.34 -18.65 -3.12
C ASP A 35 30.09 -20.02 -2.48
N ASP A 36 30.62 -20.29 -1.28
CA ASP A 36 30.38 -21.52 -0.53
C ASP A 36 29.16 -21.47 0.39
N PHE A 37 28.46 -20.33 0.47
CA PHE A 37 27.24 -20.19 1.28
C PHE A 37 25.98 -20.75 0.64
N SER A 38 25.98 -21.02 -0.67
CA SER A 38 24.87 -21.74 -1.29
C SER A 38 25.33 -22.47 -2.55
N GLY A 39 24.47 -23.34 -3.07
CA GLY A 39 24.71 -24.01 -4.35
C GLY A 39 24.66 -23.08 -5.57
N LYS A 40 24.41 -21.77 -5.39
CA LYS A 40 24.25 -20.78 -6.46
C LYS A 40 25.04 -19.51 -6.16
N SER A 41 25.54 -18.85 -7.20
CA SER A 41 26.17 -17.54 -7.05
C SER A 41 25.13 -16.48 -6.64
N LEU A 42 25.59 -15.42 -5.97
CA LEU A 42 24.74 -14.30 -5.58
C LEU A 42 23.93 -13.75 -6.76
N SER A 43 24.56 -13.56 -7.91
CA SER A 43 23.88 -13.04 -9.11
C SER A 43 22.74 -13.94 -9.57
N ARG A 44 22.90 -15.27 -9.45
CA ARG A 44 21.85 -16.22 -9.81
C ARG A 44 20.71 -16.19 -8.80
N LEU A 45 21.01 -16.12 -7.50
CA LEU A 45 20.00 -15.96 -6.44
C LEU A 45 19.19 -14.68 -6.64
N MET A 46 19.85 -13.55 -6.91
CA MET A 46 19.18 -12.27 -7.17
C MET A 46 18.31 -12.32 -8.44
N GLY A 47 18.78 -12.99 -9.49
CA GLY A 47 17.97 -13.20 -10.70
C GLY A 47 16.69 -14.00 -10.44
N GLU A 48 16.73 -14.99 -9.54
CA GLU A 48 15.57 -15.78 -9.16
C GLU A 48 14.63 -15.02 -8.19
N LEU A 49 15.17 -14.15 -7.32
CA LEU A 49 14.36 -13.27 -6.46
C LEU A 49 13.58 -12.23 -7.26
N LYS A 50 14.09 -11.76 -8.41
CA LYS A 50 13.34 -10.86 -9.31
C LYS A 50 12.08 -11.48 -9.89
N ALA A 51 12.01 -12.81 -9.98
CA ALA A 51 10.94 -13.51 -10.69
C ALA A 51 9.58 -13.46 -9.98
N GLY A 52 9.50 -12.91 -8.77
CA GLY A 52 8.24 -12.70 -8.07
C GLY A 52 8.06 -11.26 -7.63
N ASP A 53 8.23 -10.32 -8.57
CA ASP A 53 7.78 -8.94 -8.38
C ASP A 53 6.29 -8.99 -8.00
N PRO A 54 5.92 -8.64 -6.75
CA PRO A 54 4.54 -8.65 -6.33
C PRO A 54 3.78 -7.73 -7.29
N GLN A 55 2.80 -8.31 -7.98
CA GLN A 55 2.03 -7.58 -8.97
C GLN A 55 1.57 -6.27 -8.33
N PRO A 56 1.93 -5.12 -8.92
CA PRO A 56 1.80 -3.89 -8.18
C PRO A 56 0.33 -3.59 -7.90
N SER A 57 0.00 -3.43 -6.61
CA SER A 57 -1.32 -3.03 -6.18
C SER A 57 -1.65 -1.63 -6.69
N GLY A 58 -2.93 -1.41 -6.99
CA GLY A 58 -3.46 -0.09 -7.32
C GLY A 58 -4.44 -0.12 -8.48
N LEU A 59 -5.24 0.93 -8.57
CA LEU A 59 -6.20 1.13 -9.65
C LEU A 59 -5.51 1.92 -10.79
N PRO A 60 -5.57 1.46 -12.05
CA PRO A 60 -5.05 2.23 -13.17
C PRO A 60 -5.83 3.54 -13.31
N VAL A 61 -5.11 4.66 -13.35
CA VAL A 61 -5.72 5.96 -13.62
C VAL A 61 -5.84 6.14 -15.13
N PRO A 62 -7.04 6.43 -15.67
CA PRO A 62 -7.24 6.66 -17.09
C PRO A 62 -6.31 7.75 -17.65
N PRO A 63 -5.88 7.65 -18.91
CA PRO A 63 -5.16 8.72 -19.59
C PRO A 63 -5.91 10.05 -19.50
N ASP A 64 -5.15 11.15 -19.53
CA ASP A 64 -5.69 12.52 -19.52
C ASP A 64 -6.53 12.89 -18.28
N THR A 65 -6.47 12.09 -17.22
CA THR A 65 -7.09 12.43 -15.93
C THR A 65 -6.45 13.68 -15.34
N GLU A 66 -7.27 14.69 -15.11
CA GLU A 66 -6.87 15.98 -14.53
C GLU A 66 -7.13 16.02 -13.03
N ARG A 67 -8.18 15.34 -12.55
CA ARG A 67 -8.58 15.31 -11.15
C ARG A 67 -8.96 13.91 -10.70
N ILE A 68 -8.73 13.62 -9.42
CA ILE A 68 -9.28 12.46 -8.73
C ILE A 68 -10.21 12.98 -7.64
N GLY A 69 -11.41 12.40 -7.56
CA GLY A 69 -12.42 12.78 -6.58
C GLY A 69 -13.08 11.56 -5.93
N VAL A 70 -13.64 11.74 -4.74
CA VAL A 70 -14.35 10.71 -3.98
C VAL A 70 -15.35 11.37 -3.04
N TRP A 71 -16.49 10.73 -2.82
CA TRP A 71 -17.42 11.14 -1.77
C TRP A 71 -16.95 10.62 -0.42
N VAL A 72 -16.95 11.49 0.59
CA VAL A 72 -16.52 11.15 1.94
C VAL A 72 -17.51 11.66 2.96
N LYS A 73 -17.87 10.80 3.92
CA LYS A 73 -18.62 11.18 5.12
C LYS A 73 -17.90 10.68 6.37
N PRO A 74 -17.43 11.56 7.27
CA PRO A 74 -16.85 11.10 8.53
C PRO A 74 -17.95 10.67 9.51
N SER A 75 -17.68 9.67 10.36
CA SER A 75 -18.58 9.32 11.46
C SER A 75 -18.72 10.42 12.51
N ASN A 76 -17.69 11.28 12.62
CA ASN A 76 -17.70 12.48 13.45
C ASN A 76 -16.98 13.62 12.70
N PRO A 77 -17.58 14.82 12.59
CA PRO A 77 -16.93 15.97 11.97
C PRO A 77 -15.63 16.30 12.71
N ARG A 78 -14.50 16.28 12.00
CA ARG A 78 -13.18 16.61 12.55
C ARG A 78 -12.37 17.38 11.51
N ALA A 79 -12.41 18.70 11.61
CA ALA A 79 -11.69 19.61 10.70
C ALA A 79 -10.15 19.41 10.71
N THR A 80 -9.61 18.67 11.67
CA THR A 80 -8.19 18.33 11.76
C THR A 80 -7.81 17.12 10.90
N LEU A 81 -8.76 16.34 10.39
CA LEU A 81 -8.49 15.20 9.54
C LEU A 81 -8.48 15.60 8.06
N GLU A 82 -7.41 15.21 7.38
CA GLU A 82 -7.20 15.42 5.96
C GLU A 82 -7.30 14.08 5.23
N VAL A 83 -8.04 14.05 4.12
CA VAL A 83 -8.09 12.91 3.20
C VAL A 83 -7.04 13.10 2.12
N ARG A 84 -6.30 12.03 1.82
CA ARG A 84 -5.18 12.03 0.89
C ARG A 84 -5.24 10.79 0.01
N ILE A 85 -4.70 10.92 -1.20
CA ILE A 85 -4.41 9.79 -2.07
C ILE A 85 -2.92 9.69 -2.34
N ARG A 86 -2.46 8.47 -2.59
CA ARG A 86 -1.12 8.21 -3.09
C ARG A 86 -1.19 7.68 -4.51
N VAL A 87 -0.43 8.30 -5.41
CA VAL A 87 -0.33 7.92 -6.82
C VAL A 87 1.10 7.51 -7.12
N ARG A 88 1.27 6.40 -7.83
CA ARG A 88 2.55 5.96 -8.38
C ARG A 88 2.63 6.30 -9.85
N ASP A 89 3.78 6.80 -10.28
CA ASP A 89 4.06 7.12 -11.68
C ASP A 89 4.83 6.00 -12.40
N ALA A 90 5.02 6.15 -13.70
CA ALA A 90 5.71 5.17 -14.54
C ALA A 90 7.19 4.92 -14.17
N ASN A 91 7.79 5.80 -13.36
CA ASN A 91 9.14 5.64 -12.84
C ASN A 91 9.13 5.06 -11.41
N ASN A 92 8.02 4.46 -10.98
CA ASN A 92 7.78 3.95 -9.62
C ASN A 92 7.91 5.01 -8.51
N ARG A 93 7.73 6.29 -8.83
CA ARG A 93 7.75 7.36 -7.83
C ARG A 93 6.36 7.56 -7.24
N TYR A 94 6.28 7.58 -5.92
CA TYR A 94 5.05 7.84 -5.18
C TYR A 94 4.87 9.33 -4.92
N ASN A 95 3.66 9.82 -5.16
CA ASN A 95 3.27 11.20 -4.96
C ASN A 95 1.99 11.25 -4.13
N ASP A 96 2.01 12.00 -3.03
CA ASP A 96 0.85 12.19 -2.16
C ASP A 96 0.11 13.48 -2.52
N TYR A 97 -1.20 13.37 -2.70
CA TYR A 97 -2.09 14.50 -2.99
C TYR A 97 -3.11 14.65 -1.86
N SER A 98 -3.36 15.89 -1.44
CA SER A 98 -4.42 16.20 -0.48
C SER A 98 -5.72 16.46 -1.23
N LEU A 99 -6.80 15.80 -0.81
CA LEU A 99 -8.17 16.05 -1.27
C LEU A 99 -8.86 17.11 -0.39
N GLY A 100 -8.24 17.47 0.74
CA GLY A 100 -8.74 18.47 1.68
C GLY A 100 -9.12 17.90 3.04
N ARG A 101 -9.77 18.74 3.85
CA ARG A 101 -10.16 18.44 5.24
C ARG A 101 -11.65 18.12 5.35
N MET A 102 -11.99 17.19 6.23
CA MET A 102 -13.37 16.77 6.48
C MET A 102 -14.04 17.72 7.48
N ASN A 103 -14.68 18.76 6.96
CA ASN A 103 -15.31 19.80 7.78
C ASN A 103 -16.83 19.59 7.95
N SER A 104 -17.43 18.71 7.14
CA SER A 104 -18.85 18.35 7.19
C SER A 104 -19.06 17.02 7.94
N GLY A 105 -20.20 16.89 8.62
CA GLY A 105 -20.69 15.60 9.17
C GLY A 105 -21.54 14.79 8.19
N ASP A 106 -21.80 15.34 7.01
CA ASP A 106 -22.52 14.68 5.93
C ASP A 106 -21.60 14.43 4.73
N TRP A 107 -22.11 13.68 3.75
CA TRP A 107 -21.43 13.40 2.50
C TRP A 107 -20.93 14.68 1.81
N GLN A 108 -19.64 14.70 1.50
CA GLN A 108 -19.00 15.78 0.76
C GLN A 108 -18.14 15.21 -0.36
N TYR A 109 -18.20 15.82 -1.53
CA TYR A 109 -17.31 15.47 -2.62
C TYR A 109 -15.96 16.15 -2.40
N MET A 110 -14.89 15.36 -2.33
CA MET A 110 -13.53 15.84 -2.15
C MET A 110 -12.72 15.46 -3.38
N GLU A 111 -11.93 16.40 -3.92
CA GLU A 111 -11.13 16.16 -5.12
C GLU A 111 -9.78 16.90 -5.07
N THR A 112 -8.86 16.45 -5.92
CA THR A 112 -7.55 17.06 -6.06
C THR A 112 -7.10 17.04 -7.51
N SER A 113 -6.32 18.06 -7.90
CA SER A 113 -5.73 18.14 -9.24
C SER A 113 -4.48 17.28 -9.31
N LEU A 114 -4.44 16.39 -10.31
CA LEU A 114 -3.23 15.66 -10.71
C LEU A 114 -2.32 16.51 -11.61
N VAL A 115 -2.85 17.57 -12.21
CA VAL A 115 -2.08 18.50 -13.05
C VAL A 115 -1.10 19.26 -12.15
N PRO A 116 0.21 19.00 -12.26
CA PRO A 116 1.20 19.64 -11.41
C PRO A 116 1.23 21.14 -11.72
N PRO A 117 1.41 22.02 -10.71
CA PRO A 117 1.63 23.43 -10.98
C PRO A 117 2.91 23.61 -11.80
N ASN A 118 2.96 24.62 -12.67
CA ASN A 118 4.10 24.92 -13.55
C ASN A 118 5.44 25.11 -12.80
N THR A 119 5.41 25.23 -11.47
CA THR A 119 6.57 25.37 -10.60
C THR A 119 7.15 24.05 -10.10
N ARG A 120 6.47 22.90 -10.31
CA ARG A 120 7.02 21.59 -9.95
C ARG A 120 8.09 21.17 -10.95
N VAL A 121 9.33 21.09 -10.47
CA VAL A 121 10.51 20.60 -11.23
C VAL A 121 10.32 19.16 -11.73
N PHE A 122 9.58 18.34 -10.98
CA PHE A 122 9.28 16.96 -11.36
C PHE A 122 7.78 16.74 -11.46
N GLN A 123 7.33 16.53 -12.70
CA GLN A 123 5.96 16.12 -12.98
C GLN A 123 5.85 14.59 -12.90
N PRO A 124 4.77 14.04 -12.31
CA PRO A 124 4.47 12.62 -12.41
C PRO A 124 4.36 12.20 -13.88
N LYS A 125 4.99 11.08 -14.24
CA LYS A 125 4.97 10.56 -15.61
C LYS A 125 3.90 9.48 -15.75
N ALA A 126 2.98 9.64 -16.69
CA ALA A 126 2.00 8.60 -17.03
C ALA A 126 2.67 7.31 -17.56
N PRO A 127 2.04 6.12 -17.43
CA PRO A 127 0.76 5.89 -16.77
C PRO A 127 0.83 6.08 -15.25
N LEU A 128 -0.29 6.52 -14.68
CA LEU A 128 -0.45 6.71 -13.25
C LEU A 128 -1.24 5.54 -12.66
N THR A 129 -0.89 5.13 -11.45
CA THR A 129 -1.60 4.11 -10.68
C THR A 129 -2.00 4.69 -9.34
N LEU A 130 -3.28 4.65 -9.00
CA LEU A 130 -3.81 5.08 -7.71
C LEU A 130 -3.62 3.95 -6.69
N ILE A 131 -2.81 4.20 -5.68
CA ILE A 131 -2.32 3.17 -4.75
C ILE A 131 -3.16 3.09 -3.49
N SER A 132 -3.47 4.24 -2.89
CA SER A 132 -4.16 4.28 -1.61
C SER A 132 -5.03 5.51 -1.44
N LEU A 133 -6.01 5.36 -0.55
CA LEU A 133 -6.76 6.44 0.07
C LEU A 133 -6.48 6.40 1.58
N SER A 134 -6.11 7.54 2.16
CA SER A 134 -5.71 7.62 3.55
C SER A 134 -6.20 8.89 4.23
N ILE A 135 -6.30 8.80 5.55
CA ILE A 135 -6.45 9.93 6.44
C ILE A 135 -5.11 10.27 7.08
N ARG A 136 -4.92 11.56 7.35
CA ARG A 136 -3.82 12.08 8.15
C ARG A 136 -4.35 13.16 9.07
N GLN A 137 -3.80 13.23 10.28
CA GLN A 137 -4.03 14.36 11.17
C GLN A 137 -2.77 15.24 11.18
N PRO A 138 -2.74 16.39 10.48
CA PRO A 138 -1.52 17.18 10.33
C PRO A 138 -0.99 17.79 11.63
N ALA A 139 -1.86 17.96 12.64
CA ALA A 139 -1.53 18.57 13.92
C ALA A 139 -2.28 17.93 15.09
N GLY A 140 -1.68 17.94 16.28
CA GLY A 140 -2.27 17.41 17.51
C GLY A 140 -1.58 16.13 17.99
N PRO A 141 -1.72 15.79 19.29
CA PRO A 141 -0.89 14.76 19.93
C PRO A 141 -1.30 13.33 19.59
N GLN A 142 -2.55 13.10 19.18
CA GLN A 142 -3.09 11.77 18.95
C GLN A 142 -4.19 11.79 17.89
N LEU A 143 -4.20 10.77 17.04
CA LEU A 143 -5.35 10.42 16.20
C LEU A 143 -6.36 9.68 17.08
N GLN A 144 -7.55 10.24 17.25
CA GLN A 144 -8.64 9.57 17.95
C GLN A 144 -9.31 8.54 17.03
N ALA A 145 -9.78 7.43 17.60
CA ALA A 145 -10.59 6.45 16.87
C ALA A 145 -11.76 7.10 16.13
N GLY A 146 -12.15 6.50 15.01
CA GLY A 146 -13.21 7.02 14.15
C GLY A 146 -13.45 6.14 12.93
N ALA A 147 -14.33 6.61 12.06
CA ALA A 147 -14.60 5.98 10.79
C ALA A 147 -14.85 7.05 9.71
N ILE A 148 -14.58 6.70 8.46
CA ILE A 148 -15.02 7.43 7.27
C ILE A 148 -15.78 6.48 6.37
N TYR A 149 -16.84 6.99 5.77
CA TYR A 149 -17.57 6.33 4.72
C TYR A 149 -17.14 6.90 3.38
N LEU A 150 -16.95 6.02 2.40
CA LEU A 150 -16.41 6.31 1.08
C LEU A 150 -17.40 5.83 0.04
N ASP A 151 -17.59 6.63 -1.00
CA ASP A 151 -18.46 6.29 -2.12
C ASP A 151 -17.92 6.94 -3.41
N ASP A 152 -18.16 6.31 -4.54
CA ASP A 152 -17.84 6.79 -5.89
C ASP A 152 -16.44 7.44 -6.02
N LEU A 153 -15.38 6.64 -5.95
CA LEU A 153 -14.02 7.06 -6.30
C LEU A 153 -13.90 7.20 -7.82
N GLN A 154 -13.52 8.39 -8.28
CA GLN A 154 -13.64 8.82 -9.66
C GLN A 154 -12.36 9.47 -10.19
N ALA A 155 -12.13 9.26 -11.49
CA ALA A 155 -11.17 10.01 -12.30
C ALA A 155 -11.91 10.95 -13.26
N LEU A 156 -11.44 12.20 -13.36
CA LEU A 156 -12.08 13.24 -14.15
C LEU A 156 -11.09 13.79 -15.19
N ALA A 157 -11.53 13.82 -16.45
CA ALA A 157 -10.83 14.45 -17.57
C ALA A 157 -11.79 15.45 -18.24
N GLY A 158 -11.66 16.75 -17.93
CA GLY A 158 -12.67 17.74 -18.29
C GLY A 158 -14.05 17.41 -17.68
N THR A 159 -15.05 17.17 -18.54
CA THR A 159 -16.41 16.75 -18.14
C THR A 159 -16.60 15.24 -18.08
N ASN A 160 -15.62 14.46 -18.54
CA ASN A 160 -15.70 13.00 -18.54
C ASN A 160 -15.35 12.47 -17.15
N VAL A 161 -16.24 11.64 -16.60
CA VAL A 161 -16.07 11.00 -15.29
C VAL A 161 -15.96 9.50 -15.50
N THR A 162 -14.88 8.90 -15.01
CA THR A 162 -14.68 7.45 -14.99
C THR A 162 -14.74 6.95 -13.56
N MET A 163 -15.58 5.95 -13.31
CA MET A 163 -15.63 5.27 -12.01
C MET A 163 -14.41 4.38 -11.85
N LEU A 164 -13.64 4.59 -10.77
CA LEU A 164 -12.51 3.74 -10.40
C LEU A 164 -12.95 2.64 -9.43
N ASP A 165 -13.72 3.04 -8.41
CA ASP A 165 -14.22 2.15 -7.36
C ASP A 165 -15.54 2.72 -6.76
N PRO A 166 -16.67 1.99 -6.84
CA PRO A 166 -17.92 2.43 -6.23
C PRO A 166 -18.01 2.09 -4.72
N PHE A 167 -17.07 1.30 -4.18
CA PHE A 167 -17.12 0.77 -2.81
C PHE A 167 -18.40 -0.02 -2.48
N ASP A 168 -18.87 -0.83 -3.43
CA ASP A 168 -20.02 -1.72 -3.24
C ASP A 168 -19.59 -3.19 -3.03
N VAL A 169 -20.55 -4.02 -2.62
CA VAL A 169 -20.30 -5.42 -2.25
C VAL A 169 -19.99 -6.31 -3.45
N GLU A 170 -20.38 -5.89 -4.66
CA GLU A 170 -20.24 -6.69 -5.88
C GLU A 170 -19.00 -6.27 -6.69
N ALA A 171 -18.51 -5.05 -6.47
CA ALA A 171 -17.32 -4.47 -7.06
C ALA A 171 -16.21 -4.37 -6.02
N LYS A 172 -15.34 -5.39 -6.00
CA LYS A 172 -13.95 -5.23 -5.60
C LYS A 172 -13.64 -4.90 -4.13
N ALA A 173 -14.58 -5.07 -3.19
CA ALA A 173 -14.24 -4.99 -1.76
C ALA A 173 -13.05 -5.90 -1.37
N ASP A 174 -12.93 -7.08 -2.01
CA ASP A 174 -11.81 -8.01 -1.84
C ASP A 174 -10.45 -7.49 -2.40
N SER A 175 -10.46 -6.41 -3.19
CA SER A 175 -9.25 -5.76 -3.72
C SER A 175 -8.73 -4.65 -2.81
N ILE A 176 -9.43 -4.38 -1.69
CA ILE A 176 -9.10 -3.34 -0.73
C ILE A 176 -8.46 -3.98 0.50
N GLU A 177 -7.34 -3.42 0.93
CA GLU A 177 -6.64 -3.86 2.13
C GLU A 177 -6.36 -2.67 3.04
N VAL A 178 -6.35 -2.88 4.35
CA VAL A 178 -5.98 -1.84 5.31
C VAL A 178 -4.48 -1.55 5.28
N LEU A 179 -4.12 -0.26 5.30
CA LEU A 179 -2.75 0.22 5.50
C LEU A 179 -2.28 -0.10 6.93
N ASN A 180 -1.66 -1.26 7.09
CA ASN A 180 -1.13 -1.73 8.37
C ASN A 180 0.36 -1.41 8.58
N ASP A 181 0.97 -0.54 7.79
CA ASP A 181 2.43 -0.26 7.80
C ASP A 181 2.89 0.68 8.92
N THR A 182 2.01 0.92 9.90
CA THR A 182 2.13 1.97 10.90
C THR A 182 1.79 1.46 12.30
N PRO A 183 2.58 1.81 13.34
CA PRO A 183 2.26 1.50 14.73
C PRO A 183 0.86 1.99 15.14
N GLY A 184 0.03 1.07 15.63
CA GLY A 184 -1.35 1.33 16.06
C GLY A 184 -2.42 1.11 14.99
N ALA A 185 -2.05 0.67 13.78
CA ALA A 185 -2.98 0.29 12.70
C ALA A 185 -3.56 -1.13 12.84
N SER A 186 -3.06 -1.95 13.77
CA SER A 186 -3.44 -3.36 13.92
C SER A 186 -4.92 -3.63 14.25
N GLY A 187 -5.70 -2.59 14.56
CA GLY A 187 -7.14 -2.67 14.81
C GLY A 187 -7.98 -1.95 13.76
N ASP A 188 -7.38 -1.51 12.67
CA ASP A 188 -8.09 -0.84 11.59
C ASP A 188 -8.77 -1.88 10.70
N SER A 189 -9.92 -1.51 10.17
CA SER A 189 -10.70 -2.39 9.31
C SER A 189 -11.28 -1.63 8.13
N PHE A 190 -11.56 -2.38 7.07
CA PHE A 190 -12.37 -1.92 5.96
C PHE A 190 -13.49 -2.92 5.73
N GLU A 191 -14.71 -2.42 5.60
CA GLU A 191 -15.90 -3.22 5.31
C GLU A 191 -16.88 -2.43 4.44
N THR A 192 -17.84 -3.09 3.82
CA THR A 192 -18.96 -2.40 3.17
C THR A 192 -20.07 -2.13 4.18
N SER A 193 -20.71 -0.97 4.11
CA SER A 193 -21.86 -0.58 4.93
C SER A 193 -23.10 -0.32 4.08
N THR A 194 -24.22 -0.91 4.49
CA THR A 194 -25.57 -0.65 3.93
C THR A 194 -26.34 0.39 4.75
N THR A 195 -25.87 0.72 5.95
CA THR A 195 -26.55 1.65 6.87
C THR A 195 -26.10 3.09 6.71
N GLN A 196 -24.93 3.30 6.09
CA GLN A 196 -24.36 4.62 5.83
C GLN A 196 -24.13 4.85 4.34
N ALA A 197 -25.05 4.40 3.49
CA ALA A 197 -24.98 4.67 2.05
C ALA A 197 -25.26 6.15 1.72
N ARG A 198 -24.70 6.64 0.61
CA ARG A 198 -24.99 7.98 0.07
C ARG A 198 -26.35 8.03 -0.61
N THR A 199 -26.73 6.96 -1.30
CA THR A 199 -28.02 6.84 -1.99
C THR A 199 -28.95 5.85 -1.29
N PRO A 200 -30.28 6.06 -1.30
CA PRO A 200 -31.23 5.11 -0.74
C PRO A 200 -31.06 3.70 -1.35
N GLY A 201 -30.90 2.69 -0.49
CA GLY A 201 -30.70 1.30 -0.91
C GLY A 201 -29.32 0.98 -1.49
N GLY A 202 -28.38 1.93 -1.47
CA GLY A 202 -27.00 1.71 -1.90
C GLY A 202 -26.12 1.14 -0.79
N THR A 203 -24.82 1.12 -1.07
CA THR A 203 -23.75 0.74 -0.16
C THR A 203 -22.64 1.80 -0.16
N SER A 204 -21.77 1.76 0.84
CA SER A 204 -20.55 2.57 0.91
C SER A 204 -19.42 1.76 1.50
N GLY A 205 -18.17 2.09 1.20
CA GLY A 205 -17.02 1.60 1.94
C GLY A 205 -16.95 2.25 3.33
N ALA A 206 -16.57 1.51 4.35
CA ALA A 206 -16.38 1.99 5.70
C ALA A 206 -14.96 1.66 6.14
N PHE A 207 -14.11 2.69 6.23
CA PHE A 207 -12.79 2.57 6.82
C PHE A 207 -12.86 3.00 8.28
N ILE A 208 -12.51 2.10 9.19
CA ILE A 208 -12.58 2.27 10.65
C ILE A 208 -11.16 2.20 11.19
N TRP A 209 -10.81 3.13 12.09
CA TRP A 209 -9.49 3.13 12.72
C TRP A 209 -9.54 3.29 14.23
N GLY A 210 -8.54 2.71 14.88
CA GLY A 210 -8.28 2.86 16.31
C GLY A 210 -7.52 4.14 16.66
N SER A 211 -7.52 4.49 17.94
CA SER A 211 -6.70 5.61 18.43
C SER A 211 -5.21 5.30 18.27
N GLY A 212 -4.39 6.29 17.91
CA GLY A 212 -2.96 6.07 17.71
C GLY A 212 -2.18 7.34 17.42
N SER A 213 -0.95 7.20 16.92
CA SER A 213 -0.12 8.34 16.55
C SER A 213 -0.78 9.17 15.44
N SER A 214 -0.78 10.49 15.60
CA SER A 214 -1.24 11.44 14.56
C SER A 214 -0.25 11.57 13.40
N ALA A 215 1.01 11.17 13.59
CA ALA A 215 2.09 11.40 12.64
C ALA A 215 2.00 10.51 11.39
N ALA A 216 1.29 9.40 11.47
CA ALA A 216 1.29 8.39 10.42
C ALA A 216 -0.06 8.32 9.70
N ALA A 217 0.00 8.02 8.40
CA ALA A 217 -1.19 7.86 7.57
C ALA A 217 -1.91 6.56 7.93
N ARG A 218 -3.23 6.56 7.86
CA ARG A 218 -4.10 5.41 8.11
C ARG A 218 -5.09 5.32 6.97
N GLY A 219 -5.45 4.14 6.49
CA GLY A 219 -6.35 4.06 5.35
C GLY A 219 -6.34 2.72 4.67
N ILE A 220 -6.55 2.75 3.36
CA ILE A 220 -6.70 1.57 2.53
C ILE A 220 -5.79 1.60 1.30
N LEU A 221 -5.25 0.45 0.95
CA LEU A 221 -4.66 0.12 -0.35
C LEU A 221 -5.76 -0.31 -1.31
N LEU A 222 -5.64 0.09 -2.57
CA LEU A 222 -6.63 -0.17 -3.60
C LEU A 222 -6.10 -1.17 -4.63
N GLY A 223 -7.01 -1.83 -5.35
CA GLY A 223 -6.69 -2.61 -6.55
C GLY A 223 -5.68 -3.73 -6.29
N ARG A 224 -5.71 -4.35 -5.12
CA ARG A 224 -4.95 -5.58 -4.88
C ARG A 224 -5.51 -6.67 -5.79
N PRO A 225 -4.68 -7.47 -6.48
CA PRO A 225 -5.18 -8.53 -7.34
C PRO A 225 -6.08 -9.48 -6.54
N THR A 226 -7.35 -9.59 -6.93
CA THR A 226 -8.25 -10.62 -6.41
C THR A 226 -7.83 -11.96 -7.01
N GLY A 227 -7.12 -12.78 -6.23
CA GLY A 227 -6.56 -14.05 -6.65
C GLY A 227 -5.43 -14.52 -5.72
N ASP A 228 -4.83 -15.68 -6.01
CA ASP A 228 -3.68 -16.19 -5.26
C ASP A 228 -2.59 -15.10 -5.19
N VAL A 229 -2.36 -14.53 -3.99
CA VAL A 229 -1.24 -13.64 -3.75
C VAL A 229 0.01 -14.40 -4.18
N THR A 230 0.68 -13.92 -5.24
CA THR A 230 1.91 -14.54 -5.72
C THR A 230 2.92 -14.43 -4.59
N PRO A 231 3.34 -15.54 -3.97
CA PRO A 231 4.20 -15.46 -2.81
C PRO A 231 5.55 -14.86 -3.21
N LEU A 232 6.09 -13.99 -2.37
CA LEU A 232 7.41 -13.41 -2.63
C LEU A 232 8.46 -14.53 -2.62
N PRO A 233 9.37 -14.57 -3.60
CA PRO A 233 10.46 -15.53 -3.57
C PRO A 233 11.38 -15.22 -2.40
N ALA A 234 11.77 -16.25 -1.65
CA ALA A 234 12.65 -16.12 -0.51
C ALA A 234 13.79 -17.15 -0.58
N VAL A 235 14.97 -16.73 -0.10
CA VAL A 235 16.08 -17.61 0.21
C VAL A 235 16.15 -17.71 1.74
N ALA A 236 16.20 -18.93 2.27
CA ALA A 236 16.18 -19.17 3.72
C ALA A 236 17.38 -20.03 4.14
N SER A 237 17.85 -19.89 5.38
CA SER A 237 18.85 -20.83 5.92
C SER A 237 18.21 -22.17 6.28
N ARG A 238 19.03 -23.23 6.34
CA ARG A 238 18.54 -24.54 6.80
C ARG A 238 17.97 -24.45 8.20
N SER A 239 18.67 -23.74 9.09
CA SER A 239 18.23 -23.54 10.47
C SER A 239 16.88 -22.80 10.58
N ALA A 240 16.59 -21.86 9.68
CA ALA A 240 15.29 -21.19 9.65
C ALA A 240 14.19 -22.15 9.16
N LEU A 241 14.46 -22.92 8.10
CA LEU A 241 13.52 -23.89 7.56
C LEU A 241 13.19 -25.02 8.55
N GLU A 242 14.18 -25.54 9.26
CA GLU A 242 13.99 -26.55 10.31
C GLU A 242 13.07 -26.05 11.43
N LYS A 243 13.29 -24.81 11.91
CA LYS A 243 12.42 -24.20 12.93
C LYS A 243 11.00 -23.99 12.44
N LEU A 244 10.84 -23.61 11.17
CA LEU A 244 9.53 -23.37 10.55
C LEU A 244 8.84 -24.66 10.09
N GLY A 245 9.50 -25.82 10.19
CA GLY A 245 8.99 -27.09 9.67
C GLY A 245 8.76 -27.07 8.16
N ALA A 246 9.55 -26.29 7.43
CA ALA A 246 9.39 -26.03 6.00
C ALA A 246 10.58 -26.53 5.19
N GLN A 247 10.43 -26.61 3.87
CA GLN A 247 11.44 -27.04 2.92
C GLN A 247 11.48 -26.13 1.68
N LYS A 248 12.54 -26.25 0.89
CA LYS A 248 12.61 -25.60 -0.43
C LYS A 248 11.41 -26.02 -1.28
N GLY A 249 10.71 -25.04 -1.85
CA GLY A 249 9.50 -25.22 -2.64
C GLY A 249 8.22 -24.87 -1.90
N ASP A 250 8.25 -24.88 -0.56
CA ASP A 250 7.08 -24.60 0.26
C ASP A 250 6.65 -23.13 0.17
N LYS A 251 5.35 -22.92 0.29
CA LYS A 251 4.76 -21.62 0.54
C LYS A 251 4.56 -21.49 2.05
N ILE A 252 5.16 -20.48 2.65
CA ILE A 252 5.06 -20.20 4.08
C ILE A 252 4.56 -18.76 4.26
N SER A 253 3.77 -18.55 5.30
CA SER A 253 3.32 -17.23 5.70
C SER A 253 4.27 -16.69 6.75
N LEU A 254 5.03 -15.66 6.41
CA LEU A 254 5.87 -14.95 7.36
C LEU A 254 5.08 -13.79 7.94
N SER A 255 4.93 -13.76 9.25
CA SER A 255 4.56 -12.51 9.90
C SER A 255 5.78 -11.59 9.85
N ILE A 256 5.57 -10.37 9.37
CA ILE A 256 6.55 -9.29 9.34
C ILE A 256 5.85 -8.05 9.92
N ASN A 257 6.13 -7.75 11.18
CA ASN A 257 5.41 -6.76 12.01
C ASN A 257 3.92 -7.12 12.19
N THR A 258 3.03 -6.37 11.54
CA THR A 258 1.56 -6.54 11.60
C THR A 258 1.01 -7.17 10.32
N HIS A 259 1.87 -7.55 9.38
CA HIS A 259 1.47 -8.12 8.10
C HIS A 259 1.88 -9.58 7.99
N VAL A 260 1.00 -10.38 7.39
CA VAL A 260 1.31 -11.74 6.98
C VAL A 260 1.69 -11.70 5.50
N VAL A 261 2.94 -12.02 5.21
CA VAL A 261 3.51 -12.02 3.87
C VAL A 261 3.69 -13.47 3.42
N PRO A 262 2.93 -13.96 2.41
CA PRO A 262 3.19 -15.26 1.83
C PRO A 262 4.51 -15.20 1.05
N VAL A 263 5.41 -16.12 1.36
CA VAL A 263 6.67 -16.31 0.64
C VAL A 263 6.78 -17.72 0.10
N LYS A 264 7.48 -17.88 -1.02
CA LYS A 264 7.85 -19.19 -1.57
C LYS A 264 9.35 -19.37 -1.40
N VAL A 265 9.75 -20.43 -0.71
CA VAL A 265 11.16 -20.75 -0.52
C VAL A 265 11.72 -21.27 -1.84
N ILE A 266 12.51 -20.45 -2.54
CA ILE A 266 13.05 -20.80 -3.85
C ILE A 266 14.45 -21.43 -3.75
N GLU A 267 15.18 -21.15 -2.66
CA GLU A 267 16.50 -21.69 -2.42
C GLU A 267 16.89 -21.68 -0.95
N THR A 268 17.94 -22.44 -0.61
CA THR A 268 18.55 -22.48 0.72
C THR A 268 19.99 -21.94 0.71
N ALA A 269 20.39 -21.15 1.71
CA ALA A 269 21.76 -20.59 1.85
C ALA A 269 22.19 -20.53 3.33
N ASP A 270 23.44 -20.89 3.63
CA ASP A 270 24.02 -20.97 4.99
C ASP A 270 25.40 -20.29 5.08
#